data_AF-A0A920J700-F1
#
_entry.id   AF-A0A920J700-F1
#
_cell.length_a   1.000
_cell.length_b   1.000
_cell.length_c   1.000
_cell.angle_alpha   90.00
_cell.angle_beta   90.00
_cell.angle_gamma   90.00
#
_symmetry.space_group_name_H-M   'P 1'
#
loop_
_entity.id
_entity.type
_entity.pdbx_description
1 polymer ?
#
loop_
_entity_poly.entity_id
_entity_poly.type
_entity_poly.pdbx_seq_one_letter_code
_entity_poly.pdbx_strand_id
1 'polypeptide(L)'
;MKIDLYFSYRSPYSYLILPRMLKLKEKYDIEINFKVVYPIAIRMPEWFEGKNFFTFFFFKMIDMRLQAKKLGIPFTSKLKPDPIRQNIMTGKISSHQPYIFDICHLGQMAQMKGVGMEFAFEVSSLIFGGGLRTGIPTKIYQSRQKSWLRS
;
A
#
# COMPACT_ATOMS: atom_id res chain seq x y z
N MET A 1 -7.57 19.91 12.23
CA MET A 1 -7.88 19.73 10.78
C MET A 1 -8.06 18.24 10.51
N LYS A 2 -8.96 17.84 9.61
CA LYS A 2 -9.25 16.42 9.31
C LYS A 2 -8.98 16.08 7.85
N ILE A 3 -8.33 14.93 7.61
CA ILE A 3 -8.02 14.42 6.27
C ILE A 3 -8.57 13.01 6.13
N ASP A 4 -9.30 12.75 5.05
CA ASP A 4 -9.66 11.40 4.63
C ASP A 4 -8.58 10.85 3.69
N LEU A 5 -7.93 9.75 4.06
CA LEU A 5 -6.91 9.09 3.25
C LEU A 5 -7.43 7.75 2.72
N TYR A 6 -7.81 7.71 1.45
CA TYR A 6 -8.22 6.48 0.76
C TYR A 6 -7.00 5.72 0.24
N PHE A 7 -6.85 4.47 0.68
CA PHE A 7 -5.64 3.68 0.49
C PHE A 7 -5.95 2.31 -0.14
N SER A 8 -5.14 1.91 -1.13
CA SER A 8 -5.23 0.58 -1.73
C SER A 8 -3.90 -0.15 -1.69
N TYR A 9 -3.92 -1.38 -1.17
CA TYR A 9 -2.73 -2.24 -1.05
C TYR A 9 -2.07 -2.63 -2.38
N ARG A 10 -2.76 -2.46 -3.52
CA ARG A 10 -2.18 -2.72 -4.85
C ARG A 10 -1.79 -1.45 -5.61
N SER A 11 -1.94 -0.27 -4.99
CA SER A 11 -1.56 1.01 -5.57
C SER A 11 -0.14 1.41 -5.12
N PRO A 12 0.84 1.52 -6.04
CA PRO A 12 2.19 1.93 -5.67
C PRO A 12 2.20 3.36 -5.10
N TYR A 13 1.37 4.27 -5.60
CA TYR A 13 1.31 5.64 -5.08
C TYR A 13 0.71 5.70 -3.68
N SER A 14 -0.21 4.79 -3.35
CA SER A 14 -0.71 4.64 -1.99
C SER A 14 0.40 4.21 -1.02
N TYR A 15 1.38 3.42 -1.46
CA TYR A 15 2.59 3.16 -0.68
C TYR A 15 3.50 4.39 -0.59
N LEU A 16 3.81 5.02 -1.72
CA LEU A 16 4.77 6.13 -1.79
C LEU A 16 4.37 7.36 -0.95
N ILE A 17 3.08 7.56 -0.69
CA ILE A 17 2.59 8.68 0.12
C ILE A 17 2.68 8.43 1.63
N LEU A 18 2.70 7.16 2.08
CA LEU A 18 2.61 6.80 3.50
C LEU A 18 3.69 7.42 4.39
N PRO A 19 5.00 7.45 4.02
CA PRO A 19 6.02 8.09 4.86
C PRO A 19 5.71 9.55 5.18
N ARG A 20 5.17 10.29 4.19
CA ARG A 20 4.79 11.70 4.37
C ARG A 20 3.56 11.83 5.25
N MET A 21 2.55 10.96 5.08
CA MET A 21 1.33 10.98 5.90
C MET A 21 1.62 10.60 7.36
N LEU A 22 2.50 9.63 7.60
CA LEU A 22 2.94 9.27 8.95
C LEU A 22 3.69 10.42 9.61
N LYS A 23 4.61 11.07 8.89
CA LYS A 23 5.30 12.28 9.38
C LYS A 23 4.33 13.44 9.66
N LEU A 24 3.30 13.58 8.83
CA LEU A 24 2.25 14.59 9.01
C LEU A 24 1.45 14.33 10.30
N LYS A 25 1.03 13.08 10.52
CA LYS A 25 0.37 12.61 11.75
C LYS A 25 1.20 12.89 13.00
N GLU A 26 2.52 12.69 12.92
CA GLU A 26 3.44 12.82 14.06
C GLU A 26 3.73 14.28 14.40
N LYS A 27 3.94 15.12 13.38
CA LYS A 27 4.43 16.50 13.58
C LYS A 27 3.34 17.54 13.79
N TYR A 28 2.11 17.23 13.41
CA TYR A 28 1.01 18.18 13.40
C TYR A 28 -0.23 17.55 14.03
N ASP A 29 -1.08 18.39 14.62
CA ASP A 29 -2.37 17.99 15.17
C ASP A 29 -3.42 17.82 14.05
N ILE A 30 -3.22 16.78 13.25
CA ILE A 30 -4.07 16.43 12.09
C ILE A 30 -4.67 15.06 12.32
N GLU A 31 -6.01 15.02 12.33
CA GLU A 31 -6.76 13.76 12.36
C GLU A 31 -6.77 13.16 10.96
N ILE A 32 -6.16 11.98 10.80
CA ILE A 32 -6.18 11.24 9.52
C ILE A 32 -7.15 10.07 9.66
N ASN A 33 -8.27 10.18 8.96
CA ASN A 33 -9.24 9.12 8.82
C ASN A 33 -8.82 8.20 7.66
N PHE A 34 -8.09 7.15 8.01
CA PHE A 34 -7.53 6.20 7.05
C PHE A 34 -8.59 5.19 6.60
N LYS A 35 -8.81 5.11 5.28
CA LYS A 35 -9.88 4.31 4.66
C LYS A 35 -9.27 3.33 3.66
N VAL A 36 -9.31 2.05 3.99
CA VAL A 36 -8.88 0.98 3.07
C VAL A 36 -9.94 0.80 1.98
N VAL A 37 -9.51 0.79 0.71
CA VAL A 37 -10.36 0.53 -0.45
C VAL A 37 -9.81 -0.60 -1.31
N TYR A 38 -10.70 -1.36 -1.92
CA TYR A 38 -10.31 -2.35 -2.91
C TYR A 38 -9.61 -1.68 -4.11
N PRO A 39 -8.61 -2.33 -4.71
CA PRO A 39 -7.93 -1.81 -5.88
C PRO A 39 -8.87 -1.76 -7.09
N ILE A 40 -8.51 -0.92 -8.07
CA ILE A 40 -9.26 -0.78 -9.32
C ILE A 40 -9.47 -2.11 -10.05
N ALA A 41 -8.50 -3.04 -9.95
CA ALA A 41 -8.62 -4.39 -10.53
C ALA A 41 -9.75 -5.24 -9.94
N ILE A 42 -10.26 -4.89 -8.75
CA ILE A 42 -11.41 -5.57 -8.12
C ILE A 42 -12.69 -4.78 -8.36
N ARG A 43 -12.64 -3.45 -8.26
CA ARG A 43 -13.84 -2.60 -8.36
C ARG A 43 -14.32 -2.38 -9.80
N MET A 44 -13.39 -2.40 -10.75
CA MET A 44 -13.64 -2.03 -12.15
C MET A 44 -12.65 -2.78 -13.06
N PRO A 45 -12.71 -4.13 -13.13
CA PRO A 45 -11.76 -4.94 -13.90
C PRO A 45 -11.73 -4.60 -15.40
N GLU A 46 -12.85 -4.17 -15.97
CA GLU A 46 -13.02 -3.71 -17.36
C GLU A 46 -12.11 -2.53 -17.70
N TRP A 47 -11.67 -1.76 -16.69
CA TRP A 47 -10.68 -0.70 -16.89
C TRP A 47 -9.37 -1.23 -17.47
N PHE A 48 -9.05 -2.51 -17.31
CA PHE A 48 -7.84 -3.13 -17.85
C PHE A 48 -8.04 -3.74 -19.24
N GLU A 49 -9.24 -3.69 -19.82
CA GLU A 49 -9.46 -4.13 -21.19
C GLU A 49 -8.64 -3.30 -22.17
N GLY A 50 -8.03 -3.98 -23.15
CA GLY A 50 -7.10 -3.39 -24.11
C GLY A 50 -5.74 -2.94 -23.54
N LYS A 51 -5.53 -3.01 -22.22
CA LYS A 51 -4.25 -2.67 -21.58
C LYS A 51 -3.37 -3.91 -21.48
N ASN A 52 -2.13 -3.79 -21.90
CA ASN A 52 -1.15 -4.87 -21.84
C ASN A 52 0.22 -4.32 -21.42
N PHE A 53 1.24 -5.19 -21.44
CA PHE A 53 2.57 -4.81 -21.00
C PHE A 53 3.11 -3.60 -21.76
N PHE A 54 3.01 -3.61 -23.08
CA PHE A 54 3.57 -2.58 -23.95
C PHE A 54 2.73 -1.29 -23.97
N THR A 55 1.41 -1.40 -23.89
CA THR A 55 0.52 -0.23 -23.97
C THR A 55 0.37 0.51 -22.66
N PHE A 56 0.57 -0.15 -21.52
CA PHE A 56 0.26 0.45 -20.22
C PHE A 56 1.27 0.10 -19.11
N PHE A 57 1.47 -1.19 -18.82
CA PHE A 57 2.18 -1.56 -17.60
C PHE A 57 3.67 -1.21 -17.63
N PHE A 58 4.32 -1.24 -18.79
CA PHE A 58 5.72 -0.85 -18.95
C PHE A 58 5.94 0.61 -18.52
N PHE A 59 5.18 1.55 -19.09
CA PHE A 59 5.26 2.97 -18.74
C PHE A 59 4.91 3.22 -17.28
N LYS A 60 3.85 2.58 -16.77
CA LYS A 60 3.48 2.65 -15.36
C LYS A 60 4.62 2.19 -14.45
N MET A 61 5.31 1.10 -14.80
CA MET A 61 6.44 0.59 -14.02
C MET A 61 7.64 1.54 -14.01
N ILE A 62 7.90 2.22 -15.13
CA ILE A 62 8.95 3.24 -15.20
C ILE A 62 8.61 4.42 -14.30
N ASP A 63 7.40 4.98 -14.42
CA ASP A 63 7.00 6.14 -13.62
C ASP A 63 7.09 5.84 -12.11
N MET A 64 6.48 4.75 -11.66
CA MET A 64 6.48 4.44 -10.23
C MET A 64 7.89 4.23 -9.65
N ARG A 65 8.83 3.67 -10.42
CA ARG A 65 10.24 3.56 -10.01
C ARG A 65 10.93 4.91 -9.96
N LEU A 66 10.68 5.79 -10.94
CA LEU A 66 11.22 7.14 -10.95
C LEU A 66 10.72 7.96 -9.75
N GLN A 67 9.43 7.87 -9.44
CA GLN A 67 8.86 8.55 -8.27
C GLN A 67 9.46 8.01 -6.96
N ALA A 68 9.59 6.68 -6.82
CA ALA A 68 10.24 6.10 -5.66
C ALA A 68 11.69 6.58 -5.49
N LYS A 69 12.46 6.62 -6.58
CA LYS A 69 13.84 7.14 -6.59
C LYS A 69 13.89 8.61 -6.14
N LYS A 70 13.01 9.47 -6.68
CA LYS A 70 12.92 10.88 -6.27
C LYS A 70 12.61 11.04 -4.78
N LEU A 71 11.82 10.14 -4.22
CA LEU A 71 11.42 10.15 -2.82
C LEU A 71 12.44 9.46 -1.89
N GLY A 72 13.46 8.78 -2.43
CA GLY A 72 14.39 7.97 -1.65
C GLY A 72 13.72 6.75 -0.98
N ILE A 73 12.61 6.26 -1.54
CA ILE A 73 11.84 5.14 -0.98
C ILE A 73 12.28 3.84 -1.67
N PRO A 74 12.69 2.80 -0.91
CA PRO A 74 12.95 1.47 -1.47
C PRO A 74 11.73 0.92 -2.20
N PHE A 75 11.95 0.43 -3.41
CA PHE A 75 10.87 0.08 -4.32
C PHE A 75 11.20 -1.04 -5.30
N THR A 76 10.28 -1.98 -5.48
CA THR A 76 10.25 -3.02 -6.51
C THR A 76 8.94 -2.98 -7.27
N SER A 77 9.03 -3.20 -8.58
CA SER A 77 7.86 -3.45 -9.44
C SER A 77 7.49 -4.93 -9.51
N LYS A 78 8.40 -5.82 -9.10
CA LYS A 78 8.23 -7.27 -9.13
C LYS A 78 7.65 -7.69 -7.80
N LEU A 79 6.32 -7.69 -7.70
CA LEU A 79 5.62 -7.97 -6.45
C LEU A 79 5.62 -9.48 -6.18
N LYS A 80 6.02 -9.88 -4.97
CA LYS A 80 6.08 -11.29 -4.55
C LYS A 80 5.72 -11.42 -3.06
N PRO A 81 4.54 -11.99 -2.71
CA PRO A 81 3.40 -12.25 -3.60
C PRO A 81 2.77 -10.93 -4.09
N ASP A 82 2.20 -10.95 -5.29
CA ASP A 82 1.34 -9.87 -5.75
C ASP A 82 -0.04 -9.99 -5.06
N PRO A 83 -0.57 -8.95 -4.38
CA PRO A 83 -1.92 -8.98 -3.82
C PRO A 83 -3.02 -9.29 -4.84
N ILE A 84 -2.80 -8.97 -6.12
CA ILE A 84 -3.75 -9.21 -7.21
C ILE A 84 -3.13 -10.18 -8.23
N ARG A 85 -3.85 -11.26 -8.52
CA ARG A 85 -3.60 -12.13 -9.67
C ARG A 85 -4.05 -11.44 -10.95
N GLN A 86 -3.12 -10.77 -11.60
CA GLN A 86 -3.30 -10.14 -12.92
C GLN A 86 -2.15 -10.52 -13.85
N ASN A 87 -2.48 -10.91 -15.08
CA ASN A 87 -1.49 -11.11 -16.10
C ASN A 87 -1.12 -9.75 -16.72
N ILE A 88 0.09 -9.29 -16.45
CA ILE A 88 0.60 -8.00 -16.93
C ILE A 88 0.79 -8.01 -18.46
N MET A 89 1.07 -9.17 -19.06
CA MET A 89 1.25 -9.30 -20.50
C MET A 89 -0.05 -9.11 -21.27
N THR A 90 -1.19 -9.48 -20.69
CA THR A 90 -2.49 -9.43 -21.38
C THR A 90 -3.49 -8.46 -20.74
N GLY A 91 -3.20 -7.93 -19.56
CA GLY A 91 -4.12 -7.15 -18.74
C GLY A 91 -5.18 -7.97 -18.00
N LYS A 92 -5.35 -9.25 -18.36
CA LYS A 92 -6.42 -10.11 -17.82
C LYS A 92 -6.30 -10.28 -16.31
N ILE A 93 -7.40 -10.01 -15.62
CA ILE A 93 -7.54 -10.20 -14.18
C ILE A 93 -8.17 -11.56 -13.93
N SER A 94 -7.62 -12.32 -12.97
CA SER A 94 -8.20 -13.58 -12.53
C SER A 94 -9.50 -13.33 -11.77
N SER A 95 -10.54 -14.12 -12.03
CA SER A 95 -11.78 -14.09 -11.25
C SER A 95 -11.57 -14.54 -9.80
N HIS A 96 -10.60 -15.42 -9.57
CA HIS A 96 -10.21 -15.85 -8.23
C HIS A 96 -8.99 -15.05 -7.73
N GLN A 97 -9.14 -14.44 -6.55
CA GLN A 97 -8.14 -13.57 -5.92
C GLN A 97 -7.89 -14.02 -4.47
N PRO A 98 -6.73 -14.62 -4.17
CA PRO A 98 -6.52 -15.29 -2.88
C PRO A 98 -6.05 -14.38 -1.74
N TYR A 99 -5.59 -13.15 -2.02
CA TYR A 99 -4.88 -12.34 -1.01
C TYR A 99 -5.55 -10.99 -0.74
N ILE A 100 -6.04 -10.31 -1.78
CA ILE A 100 -6.45 -8.90 -1.64
C ILE A 100 -7.56 -8.67 -0.62
N PHE A 101 -8.53 -9.59 -0.52
CA PHE A 101 -9.65 -9.45 0.40
C PHE A 101 -9.18 -9.54 1.85
N ASP A 102 -8.34 -10.53 2.15
CA ASP A 102 -7.81 -10.76 3.49
C ASP A 102 -6.95 -9.59 3.96
N ILE A 103 -6.02 -9.09 3.12
CA ILE A 103 -5.18 -7.95 3.52
C ILE A 103 -6.01 -6.67 3.70
N CYS A 104 -7.08 -6.50 2.93
CA CYS A 104 -8.00 -5.38 3.11
C CYS A 104 -8.75 -5.48 4.44
N HIS A 105 -9.26 -6.66 4.82
CA HIS A 105 -9.91 -6.88 6.11
C HIS A 105 -8.95 -6.69 7.29
N LEU A 106 -7.72 -7.20 7.18
CA LEU A 106 -6.68 -6.96 8.19
C LEU A 106 -6.36 -5.46 8.32
N GLY A 107 -6.29 -4.73 7.21
CA GLY A 107 -6.10 -3.29 7.21
C GLY A 107 -7.25 -2.53 7.87
N GLN A 108 -8.49 -2.94 7.62
CA GLN A 108 -9.67 -2.38 8.30
C GLN A 108 -9.61 -2.64 9.81
N MET A 109 -9.25 -3.86 10.22
CA MET A 109 -9.11 -4.21 11.63
C MET A 109 -7.99 -3.41 12.30
N ALA A 110 -6.84 -3.24 11.64
CA ALA A 110 -5.76 -2.40 12.12
C ALA A 110 -6.21 -0.93 12.30
N GLN A 111 -7.05 -0.43 11.38
CA GLN A 111 -7.63 0.90 11.48
C GLN A 111 -8.60 1.02 12.66
N MET A 112 -9.48 0.04 12.88
CA MET A 112 -10.38 0.02 14.05
C MET A 112 -9.62 0.05 15.38
N LYS A 113 -8.38 -0.42 15.38
CA LYS A 113 -7.48 -0.39 16.53
C LYS A 113 -6.53 0.81 16.56
N GLY A 114 -6.68 1.76 15.64
CA GLY A 114 -5.92 3.02 15.62
C GLY A 114 -4.49 2.94 15.08
N VAL A 115 -4.13 1.85 14.40
CA VAL A 115 -2.79 1.61 13.81
C VAL A 115 -2.84 1.29 12.31
N GLY A 116 -3.91 1.69 11.63
CA GLY A 116 -4.17 1.35 10.23
C GLY A 116 -3.08 1.82 9.26
N MET A 117 -2.57 3.05 9.41
CA MET A 117 -1.52 3.59 8.54
C MET A 117 -0.17 2.93 8.77
N GLU A 118 0.19 2.66 10.03
CA GLU A 118 1.41 1.95 10.40
C GLU A 118 1.39 0.54 9.84
N PHE A 119 0.27 -0.18 10.03
CA PHE A 119 0.07 -1.50 9.42
C PHE A 119 0.14 -1.46 7.89
N ALA A 120 -0.52 -0.48 7.26
CA ALA A 120 -0.48 -0.32 5.81
C ALA A 120 0.93 -0.04 5.29
N PHE A 121 1.73 0.73 6.03
CA PHE A 121 3.14 0.98 5.70
C PHE A 121 3.94 -0.30 5.75
N GLU A 122 3.89 -1.05 6.84
CA GLU A 122 4.63 -2.32 6.97
C GLU A 122 4.26 -3.32 5.88
N VAL A 123 2.95 -3.55 5.65
CA VAL A 123 2.49 -4.47 4.61
C VAL A 123 2.88 -3.98 3.21
N SER A 124 2.76 -2.68 2.93
CA SER A 124 3.16 -2.13 1.63
C SER A 124 4.66 -2.16 1.41
N SER A 125 5.47 -2.01 2.45
CA SER A 125 6.92 -2.17 2.38
C SER A 125 7.31 -3.63 2.07
N LEU A 126 6.52 -4.62 2.49
CA LEU A 126 6.72 -6.00 2.06
C LEU A 126 6.35 -6.20 0.57
N ILE A 127 5.23 -5.62 0.14
CA ILE A 127 4.75 -5.74 -1.25
C ILE A 127 5.66 -5.00 -2.24
N PHE A 128 5.96 -3.73 -1.94
CA PHE A 128 6.64 -2.79 -2.82
C PHE A 128 8.07 -2.48 -2.40
N GLY A 129 8.50 -2.71 -1.16
CA GLY A 129 9.84 -2.34 -0.69
C GLY A 129 10.97 -3.30 -1.08
N GLY A 130 10.64 -4.46 -1.66
CA GLY A 130 11.64 -5.41 -2.15
C GLY A 130 12.36 -6.22 -1.06
N GLY A 131 11.71 -6.42 0.10
CA GLY A 131 12.24 -7.24 1.20
C GLY A 131 13.26 -6.54 2.11
N LEU A 132 13.66 -5.31 1.80
CA LEU A 132 14.43 -4.47 2.71
C LEU A 132 13.46 -3.85 3.73
N ARG A 133 13.65 -4.17 5.02
CA ARG A 133 12.98 -3.46 6.12
C ARG A 133 13.40 -1.99 6.05
N THR A 134 12.53 -1.15 5.51
CA THR A 134 12.73 0.29 5.48
C THR A 134 12.57 0.81 6.91
N GLY A 135 13.67 1.18 7.55
CA GLY A 135 13.65 1.75 8.89
C GLY A 135 12.90 3.09 8.90
N ILE A 136 11.68 3.11 9.43
CA ILE A 136 11.20 4.26 10.20
C ILE A 136 11.82 4.12 11.60
N PRO A 137 12.29 5.21 12.25
CA PRO A 137 12.99 5.11 13.53
C PRO A 137 12.19 4.30 14.55
N THR A 138 12.83 3.25 15.04
CA THR A 138 12.37 2.24 16.00
C THR A 138 11.81 2.82 17.32
N LYS A 139 11.95 4.13 17.55
CA LYS A 139 11.42 4.83 18.72
C LYS A 139 9.88 4.87 18.76
N ILE A 140 9.20 4.86 17.61
CA ILE A 140 7.72 4.93 17.55
C ILE A 140 7.08 3.56 17.83
N TYR A 141 7.74 2.47 17.41
CA TYR A 141 7.20 1.11 17.58
C TYR A 141 7.28 0.61 19.02
N GLN A 142 8.37 0.93 19.74
CA GLN A 142 8.61 0.41 21.09
C GLN A 142 7.71 1.00 22.17
N SER A 143 7.17 2.22 21.99
CA SER A 143 6.29 2.84 22.99
C SER A 143 4.86 2.28 22.96
N ARG A 144 4.37 1.83 21.79
CA ARG A 144 3.02 1.29 21.64
C ARG A 144 2.91 -0.22 21.71
N GLN A 145 3.97 -0.99 21.39
CA GLN A 145 3.94 -2.46 21.50
C GLN A 145 3.64 -2.96 22.92
N LYS A 146 4.01 -2.19 23.95
CA LYS A 146 3.74 -2.52 25.36
C LYS A 146 2.25 -2.49 25.73
N SER A 147 1.39 -1.78 25.01
CA SER A 147 -0.05 -1.75 25.33
C SER A 147 -0.84 -2.86 24.65
N TRP A 148 -0.35 -3.38 23.52
CA TRP A 148 -1.05 -4.37 22.70
C TRP A 148 -0.87 -5.82 23.17
N LEU A 149 0.24 -6.13 23.83
CA LEU A 149 0.49 -7.46 24.41
C LEU A 149 -0.11 -7.61 25.82
N ARG A 150 -0.88 -6.62 26.30
CA ARG A 150 -1.40 -6.55 27.68
C ARG A 150 -2.91 -6.42 27.79
N SER A 151 -3.65 -6.60 26.70
CA SER A 151 -5.11 -6.47 26.64
C SER A 151 -5.73 -7.66 25.94
#